data_AF-A0A9D1W2T8-F1
#
_entry.id   AF-A0A9D1W2T8-F1
#
_cell.length_a   1.000
_cell.length_b   1.000
_cell.length_c   1.000
_cell.angle_alpha   90.00
_cell.angle_beta   90.00
_cell.angle_gamma   90.00
#
_symmetry.space_group_name_H-M   'P 1'
#
loop_
_entity.id
_entity.type
_entity.pdbx_description
1 polymer ?
#
loop_
_entity_poly.entity_id
_entity_poly.type
_entity_poly.pdbx_seq_one_letter_code
_entity_poly.pdbx_strand_id
1 'polypeptide(L)'
;MRRFLLCAVTAIAMICCVLLGACSNGNVTVETIYTVGTFSGYRVDFVKMKVKDAWEPPVTEEYYVGETYIATIPSPSYDYLVYIEEDEYVTLKNAYDQGVVTDEDVFAIAEIEAARSSSIDVVV
;
A
#
# COMPACT_ATOMS: atom_id res chain seq x y z
N MET A 1 52.27 5.94 8.00
CA MET A 1 50.90 5.69 8.50
C MET A 1 49.96 6.76 7.96
N ARG A 2 49.41 6.59 6.75
CA ARG A 2 48.66 7.65 6.05
C ARG A 2 47.55 7.11 5.12
N ARG A 3 46.92 5.99 5.52
CA ARG A 3 45.94 5.26 4.68
C ARG A 3 44.65 4.81 5.40
N PHE A 4 44.41 5.25 6.63
CA PHE A 4 43.21 4.84 7.39
C PHE A 4 42.08 5.88 7.47
N LEU A 5 42.24 7.06 6.86
CA LEU A 5 41.29 8.16 7.01
C LEU A 5 40.28 8.32 5.86
N LEU A 6 40.41 7.53 4.78
CA LEU A 6 39.53 7.65 3.60
C LEU A 6 38.34 6.68 3.59
N CYS A 7 38.34 5.61 4.40
CA CYS A 7 37.20 4.68 4.47
C CYS A 7 36.08 5.15 5.41
N ALA A 8 36.33 6.10 6.30
CA ALA A 8 35.32 6.59 7.25
C ALA A 8 34.33 7.59 6.63
N VAL A 9 34.72 8.26 5.54
CA VAL A 9 33.90 9.32 4.92
C VAL A 9 32.84 8.73 3.98
N THR A 10 33.07 7.55 3.41
CA THR A 10 32.10 6.89 2.51
C THR A 10 31.01 6.11 3.26
N ALA A 11 31.23 5.74 4.53
CA ALA A 11 30.21 5.06 5.33
C ALA A 11 29.11 6.00 5.84
N ILE A 12 29.40 7.29 6.02
CA ILE A 12 28.43 8.27 6.53
C ILE A 12 27.50 8.78 5.41
N ALA A 13 27.95 8.75 4.15
CA ALA A 13 27.11 9.18 3.02
C ALA A 13 26.01 8.17 2.65
N MET A 14 26.16 6.87 2.95
CA MET A 14 25.13 5.86 2.67
C MET A 14 24.03 5.78 3.73
N ILE A 15 24.26 6.28 4.96
CA ILE A 15 23.26 6.22 6.03
C ILE A 15 22.19 7.32 5.89
N CYS A 16 22.48 8.42 5.20
CA CYS A 16 21.50 9.49 4.97
C CYS A 16 20.45 9.18 3.89
N CYS A 17 20.63 8.15 3.07
CA CYS A 17 19.63 7.78 2.05
C CYS A 17 18.55 6.83 2.57
N VAL A 18 18.74 6.21 3.74
CA VAL A 18 17.77 5.24 4.31
C VAL A 18 16.76 5.94 5.23
N LEU A 19 17.03 7.17 5.68
CA LEU A 19 16.20 7.87 6.68
C LEU A 19 15.12 8.82 6.10
N LEU A 20 14.86 8.78 4.79
CA LEU A 20 13.79 9.58 4.17
C LEU A 20 12.49 8.82 3.92
N GLY A 21 12.36 7.57 4.39
CA GLY A 21 11.15 6.77 4.24
C GLY A 21 10.09 6.94 5.33
N ALA A 22 10.41 7.57 6.46
CA ALA A 22 9.45 7.76 7.56
C ALA A 22 8.67 9.06 7.41
N CYS A 23 7.91 9.21 6.32
CA CYS A 23 6.76 10.12 6.35
C CYS A 23 5.72 9.48 7.28
N SER A 24 5.72 9.88 8.55
CA SER A 24 4.64 9.48 9.45
C SER A 24 3.33 10.05 8.89
N ASN A 25 2.44 9.15 8.46
CA ASN A 25 1.11 9.47 7.97
C ASN A 25 0.19 9.84 9.15
N GLY A 26 0.57 10.83 9.96
CA GLY A 26 -0.26 11.34 11.07
C GLY A 26 -1.60 11.95 10.62
N ASN A 27 -1.80 12.05 9.31
CA ASN A 27 -3.00 12.56 8.66
C ASN A 27 -3.86 11.47 8.01
N VAL A 28 -3.53 10.18 8.13
CA VAL A 28 -4.32 9.09 7.53
C VAL A 28 -4.68 8.06 8.60
N THR A 29 -5.98 7.85 8.81
CA THR A 29 -6.50 6.75 9.62
C THR A 29 -6.68 5.53 8.72
N VAL A 30 -6.08 4.41 9.12
CA VAL A 30 -6.22 3.11 8.45
C VAL A 30 -7.15 2.24 9.28
N GLU A 31 -8.21 1.73 8.65
CA GLU A 31 -9.17 0.82 9.25
C GLU A 31 -9.13 -0.51 8.47
N THR A 32 -8.59 -1.57 9.09
CA THR A 32 -8.59 -2.91 8.48
C THR A 32 -10.01 -3.45 8.39
N ILE A 33 -10.43 -3.80 7.17
CA ILE A 33 -11.74 -4.43 6.92
C ILE A 33 -11.61 -5.93 7.14
N TYR A 34 -10.57 -6.54 6.55
CA TYR A 34 -10.18 -7.92 6.79
C TYR A 34 -8.73 -8.17 6.36
N THR A 35 -8.13 -9.19 6.94
CA THR A 35 -6.85 -9.75 6.49
C THR A 35 -7.08 -10.70 5.33
N VAL A 36 -6.40 -10.47 4.21
CA VAL A 36 -6.43 -11.36 3.03
C VAL A 36 -5.66 -12.64 3.33
N GLY A 37 -4.48 -12.51 3.94
CA GLY A 37 -3.63 -13.64 4.30
C GLY A 37 -2.18 -13.25 4.55
N THR A 38 -1.29 -14.24 4.51
CA THR A 38 0.16 -14.07 4.60
C THR A 38 0.80 -14.54 3.30
N PHE A 39 1.60 -13.66 2.69
CA PHE A 39 2.20 -13.84 1.37
C PHE A 39 3.67 -13.44 1.42
N SER A 40 4.57 -14.28 0.92
CA SER A 40 6.01 -14.12 1.12
C SER A 40 6.45 -13.80 2.56
N GLY A 41 5.69 -14.26 3.56
CA GLY A 41 5.93 -14.01 4.98
C GLY A 41 5.33 -12.71 5.54
N TYR A 42 4.69 -11.88 4.71
CA TYR A 42 4.10 -10.61 5.09
C TYR A 42 2.58 -10.69 5.19
N ARG A 43 2.00 -10.05 6.21
CA ARG A 43 0.54 -9.94 6.35
C ARG A 43 0.03 -8.93 5.32
N VAL A 44 -1.01 -9.31 4.58
CA VAL A 44 -1.69 -8.43 3.64
C VAL A 44 -3.12 -8.21 4.11
N ASP A 45 -3.49 -6.95 4.34
CA ASP A 45 -4.83 -6.55 4.75
C ASP A 45 -5.50 -5.70 3.66
N PHE A 46 -6.81 -5.91 3.49
CA PHE A 46 -7.65 -4.97 2.77
C PHE A 46 -8.18 -3.93 3.75
N VAL A 47 -7.87 -2.67 3.48
CA VAL A 47 -8.10 -1.58 4.42
C VAL A 47 -8.93 -0.47 3.80
N LYS A 48 -9.52 0.32 4.68
CA LYS A 48 -10.14 1.60 4.38
C LYS A 48 -9.24 2.71 4.93
N MET A 49 -8.68 3.54 4.05
CA MET A 49 -7.86 4.68 4.43
C MET A 49 -8.69 5.97 4.39
N LYS A 50 -8.67 6.74 5.47
CA LYS A 50 -9.35 8.02 5.62
C LYS A 50 -8.34 9.10 5.93
N VAL A 51 -8.24 10.11 5.09
CA VAL A 51 -7.39 11.26 5.37
C VAL A 51 -8.13 12.18 6.35
N LYS A 52 -7.52 12.44 7.52
CA LYS A 52 -8.05 13.35 8.52
C LYS A 52 -8.16 14.76 7.93
N ASP A 53 -9.31 15.40 8.15
CA ASP A 53 -9.64 16.74 7.65
C ASP A 53 -9.68 16.86 6.10
N ALA A 54 -9.70 15.74 5.37
CA ALA A 54 -9.99 15.79 3.94
C ALA A 54 -11.45 16.20 3.74
N TRP A 55 -11.64 17.30 3.01
CA TRP A 55 -12.94 17.66 2.47
C TRP A 55 -13.40 16.53 1.56
N GLU A 56 -14.46 15.79 1.92
CA GLU A 56 -15.07 14.77 1.07
C GLU A 56 -15.78 15.48 -0.10
N PRO A 57 -15.22 15.51 -1.32
CA PRO A 57 -15.91 16.13 -2.43
C PRO A 57 -17.04 15.18 -2.84
N PRO A 58 -18.21 15.68 -3.25
CA PRO A 58 -19.31 14.82 -3.70
C PRO A 58 -18.90 13.90 -4.87
N VAL A 59 -17.94 14.35 -5.69
CA VAL A 59 -17.17 13.58 -6.68
C VAL A 59 -15.80 14.25 -6.81
N THR A 60 -14.70 13.50 -6.91
CA THR A 60 -13.33 14.08 -6.96
C THR A 60 -12.65 13.93 -8.29
N GLU A 61 -12.90 12.83 -9.00
CA GLU A 61 -12.43 12.69 -10.37
C GLU A 61 -13.59 12.29 -11.25
N GLU A 62 -13.86 13.14 -12.22
CA GLU A 62 -14.81 12.91 -13.29
C GLU A 62 -13.99 12.75 -14.57
N TYR A 63 -14.07 11.59 -15.18
CA TYR A 63 -13.43 11.35 -16.47
C TYR A 63 -14.22 10.37 -17.32
N TYR A 64 -13.92 10.40 -18.62
CA TYR A 64 -14.53 9.53 -19.61
C TYR A 64 -13.50 8.50 -20.08
N VAL A 65 -13.93 7.24 -20.11
CA VAL A 65 -13.21 6.16 -20.79
C VAL A 65 -14.08 5.72 -21.96
N GLY A 66 -13.76 6.21 -23.16
CA GLY A 66 -14.67 6.10 -24.31
C GLY A 66 -15.93 6.94 -24.10
N GLU A 67 -17.11 6.29 -24.15
CA GLU A 67 -18.42 6.93 -23.91
C GLU A 67 -18.91 6.78 -22.46
N THR A 68 -18.16 6.06 -21.61
CA THR A 68 -18.56 5.76 -20.23
C THR A 68 -18.08 6.86 -19.29
N TYR A 69 -19.02 7.47 -18.57
CA TYR A 69 -18.76 8.43 -17.50
C TYR A 69 -18.40 7.72 -16.20
N ILE A 70 -17.27 8.09 -15.60
CA ILE A 70 -16.82 7.57 -14.30
C ILE A 70 -16.70 8.74 -13.32
N ALA A 71 -17.32 8.59 -12.15
CA ALA A 71 -17.23 9.50 -11.02
C ALA A 71 -16.67 8.73 -9.81
N THR A 72 -15.52 9.17 -9.27
CA THR A 72 -14.89 8.52 -8.11
C THR A 72 -14.91 9.40 -6.85
N ILE A 73 -15.07 8.76 -5.70
CA ILE A 73 -14.94 9.37 -4.37
C ILE A 73 -13.59 8.91 -3.79
N PRO A 74 -12.67 9.82 -3.43
CA PRO A 74 -11.27 9.55 -3.16
C PRO A 74 -11.02 9.18 -1.69
N SER A 75 -11.99 9.49 -0.83
CA SER A 75 -11.96 9.25 0.61
C SER A 75 -13.37 8.81 1.01
N PRO A 76 -13.53 7.63 1.58
CA PRO A 76 -12.47 6.66 1.92
C PRO A 76 -11.85 6.02 0.67
N SER A 77 -10.52 5.90 0.63
CA SER A 77 -9.85 5.03 -0.34
C SER A 77 -9.75 3.62 0.22
N TYR A 78 -9.91 2.63 -0.64
CA TYR A 78 -9.72 1.23 -0.30
C TYR A 78 -8.42 0.76 -0.94
N ASP A 79 -7.57 0.10 -0.17
CA ASP A 79 -6.27 -0.36 -0.65
C ASP A 79 -5.86 -1.67 0.02
N TYR A 80 -4.85 -2.33 -0.53
CA TYR A 80 -4.18 -3.48 0.08
C TYR A 80 -2.86 -3.02 0.69
N LEU A 81 -2.71 -3.21 1.99
CA LEU A 81 -1.49 -2.90 2.71
C LEU A 81 -0.73 -4.17 3.07
N VAL A 82 0.55 -4.16 2.76
CA VAL A 82 1.52 -5.20 3.13
C VAL A 82 2.27 -4.71 4.35
N TYR A 83 2.08 -5.38 5.48
CA TYR A 83 2.72 -5.05 6.74
C TYR A 83 4.12 -5.68 6.78
N ILE A 84 5.14 -4.83 6.73
CA ILE A 84 6.55 -5.20 6.81
C ILE A 84 6.93 -5.44 8.28
N GLU A 85 6.44 -4.58 9.17
CA GLU A 85 6.51 -4.71 10.63
C GLU A 85 5.13 -4.38 11.24
N GLU A 86 5.00 -4.44 12.57
CA GLU A 86 3.70 -4.30 13.27
C GLU A 86 2.95 -3.00 12.90
N ASP A 87 3.67 -1.88 12.81
CA ASP A 87 3.15 -0.55 12.47
C ASP A 87 3.70 0.00 11.14
N GLU A 88 4.54 -0.77 10.43
CA GLU A 88 5.13 -0.35 9.16
C GLU A 88 4.49 -1.12 8.00
N TYR A 89 3.94 -0.37 7.06
CA TYR A 89 3.27 -0.93 5.89
C TYR A 89 3.58 -0.15 4.62
N VAL A 90 3.45 -0.85 3.49
CA VAL A 90 3.47 -0.27 2.15
C VAL A 90 2.24 -0.75 1.38
N THR A 91 1.86 -0.04 0.32
CA THR A 91 0.80 -0.54 -0.58
C THR A 91 1.26 -1.81 -1.30
N LEU A 92 0.34 -2.69 -1.68
CA LEU A 92 0.65 -3.92 -2.40
C LEU A 92 1.46 -3.66 -3.69
N LYS A 93 1.13 -2.59 -4.42
CA LYS A 93 1.90 -2.17 -5.59
C LYS A 93 3.35 -1.84 -5.23
N ASN A 94 3.56 -1.07 -4.16
CA ASN A 94 4.92 -0.71 -3.73
C ASN A 94 5.69 -1.93 -3.22
N ALA A 95 5.05 -2.86 -2.50
CA ALA A 95 5.67 -4.12 -2.10
C ALA A 95 6.10 -4.94 -3.32
N TYR A 96 5.26 -4.99 -4.36
CA TYR A 96 5.57 -5.69 -5.60
C TYR A 96 6.74 -5.05 -6.35
N ASP A 97 6.70 -3.72 -6.53
CA ASP A 97 7.77 -2.97 -7.18
C ASP A 97 9.12 -3.10 -6.43
N GLN A 98 9.08 -3.33 -5.11
CA GLN A 98 10.25 -3.56 -4.26
C GLN A 98 10.69 -5.03 -4.20
N GLY A 99 9.95 -5.95 -4.82
CA GLY A 99 10.22 -7.39 -4.80
C GLY A 99 9.95 -8.06 -3.45
N VAL A 100 9.19 -7.41 -2.56
CA VAL A 100 8.77 -7.93 -1.25
C VAL A 100 7.67 -8.99 -1.43
N VAL A 101 6.78 -8.77 -2.39
CA VAL A 101 5.79 -9.75 -2.84
C VAL A 101 6.05 -10.13 -4.29
N THR A 102 5.78 -11.39 -4.61
CA THR A 102 6.04 -11.97 -5.93
C THR A 102 4.81 -11.92 -6.84
N ASP A 103 4.98 -12.22 -8.13
CA ASP A 103 3.85 -12.41 -9.06
C ASP A 103 2.88 -13.48 -8.52
N GLU A 104 3.41 -14.59 -7.98
CA GLU A 104 2.62 -15.68 -7.43
C GLU A 104 1.74 -15.23 -6.26
N ASP A 105 2.28 -14.38 -5.38
CA ASP A 105 1.52 -13.78 -4.27
C ASP A 105 0.38 -12.89 -4.78
N VAL A 106 0.66 -12.06 -5.79
CA VAL A 106 -0.36 -11.17 -6.39
C VAL A 106 -1.47 -11.99 -7.05
N PHE A 107 -1.14 -13.07 -7.75
CA PHE A 107 -2.15 -13.98 -8.31
C PHE A 107 -2.98 -14.66 -7.22
N ALA A 108 -2.35 -15.16 -6.15
CA ALA A 108 -3.06 -15.80 -5.05
C ALA A 108 -4.01 -14.83 -4.32
N ILE A 109 -3.59 -13.58 -4.10
CA ILE A 109 -4.45 -12.51 -3.56
C ILE A 109 -5.65 -12.29 -4.48
N ALA A 110 -5.44 -12.17 -5.80
CA ALA A 110 -6.51 -11.96 -6.76
C ALA A 110 -7.53 -13.11 -6.80
N GLU A 111 -7.08 -14.37 -6.69
CA GLU A 111 -7.97 -15.53 -6.64
C GLU A 111 -8.86 -15.53 -5.39
N ILE A 112 -8.30 -15.20 -4.22
CA ILE A 112 -9.06 -15.07 -2.97
C ILE A 112 -10.13 -13.98 -3.08
N GLU A 113 -9.78 -12.85 -3.68
CA GLU A 113 -10.69 -11.71 -3.87
C GLU A 113 -11.80 -12.01 -4.90
N ALA A 114 -11.47 -12.73 -5.98
CA ALA A 114 -12.46 -13.18 -6.96
C ALA A 114 -13.46 -14.16 -6.31
N ALA A 115 -12.97 -15.11 -5.51
CA ALA A 115 -13.82 -16.04 -4.78
C ALA A 115 -14.73 -15.31 -3.79
N ARG A 116 -14.20 -14.33 -3.03
CA ARG A 116 -15.00 -13.47 -2.15
C ARG A 116 -16.06 -12.69 -2.91
N SER A 117 -15.72 -12.07 -4.03
CA SER A 117 -16.66 -11.28 -4.84
C SER A 117 -17.81 -12.15 -5.36
N SER A 118 -17.50 -13.35 -5.86
CA SER A 118 -18.51 -14.31 -6.34
C SER A 118 -19.44 -14.84 -5.23
N SER A 119 -19.00 -14.78 -3.97
CA SER A 119 -19.81 -15.21 -2.83
C SER A 119 -20.82 -14.15 -2.36
N ILE A 120 -20.66 -12.90 -2.80
CA ILE A 120 -21.56 -11.79 -2.47
C ILE A 120 -22.76 -11.74 -3.43
N ASP A 121 -22.61 -12.24 -4.67
CA ASP A 121 -23.66 -12.27 -5.71
C ASP A 121 -24.79 -13.30 -5.46
N VAL A 122 -24.81 -13.99 -4.31
CA VAL A 122 -25.86 -14.99 -3.97
C VAL A 122 -27.03 -14.38 -3.19
N VAL A 123 -27.06 -13.05 -3.01
CA VAL A 123 -28.18 -12.35 -2.34
C VAL A 123 -28.77 -11.29 -3.27
N VAL A 124 -29.52 -11.73 -4.28
CA VAL A 124 -30.54 -10.91 -4.97
C VAL A 124 -31.81 -11.73 -5.14
#